data_AF-A0A085FLM9-F1
#
_entry.id   AF-A0A085FLM9-F1
#
_cell.length_a   1.000
_cell.length_b   1.000
_cell.length_c   1.000
_cell.angle_alpha   90.00
_cell.angle_beta   90.00
_cell.angle_gamma   90.00
#
_symmetry.space_group_name_H-M   'P 1'
#
loop_
_entity.id
_entity.type
_entity.pdbx_description
1 polymer ?
#
loop_
_entity_poly.entity_id
_entity_poly.type
_entity_poly.pdbx_seq_one_letter_code
_entity_poly.pdbx_strand_id
1 'polypeptide(L)'
;MLKRIVVAVLLCLTMFAPSGAFAQAEPRVIVPDHPGGAAFGGCYRVNTRLYGPYRLTFCLQQRGVYQITGGGVTCNGRLDWRVSGRDINVQLRRTSCGNGVAWSADRMTCRSAGLLGGIIGFVIVPGIPNIGSLRCTYHPSVPQYRPVTFTARRYS
;
A
#
# COMPACT_ATOMS: atom_id res chain seq x y z
N MET A 1 -17.84 69.81 -47.07
CA MET A 1 -18.24 69.49 -45.69
C MET A 1 -19.28 68.37 -45.75
N LEU A 2 -19.25 67.43 -44.80
CA LEU A 2 -20.10 66.23 -44.71
C LEU A 2 -19.62 64.96 -45.43
N LYS A 3 -18.57 64.32 -44.88
CA LYS A 3 -18.33 62.86 -44.85
C LYS A 3 -16.92 62.58 -44.32
N ARG A 4 -16.71 62.91 -43.05
CA ARG A 4 -15.72 62.28 -42.18
C ARG A 4 -16.52 61.58 -41.09
N ILE A 5 -15.97 60.52 -40.52
CA ILE A 5 -16.53 59.63 -39.47
C ILE A 5 -17.03 58.32 -40.09
N VAL A 6 -16.64 57.21 -39.46
CA VAL A 6 -16.85 55.81 -39.85
C VAL A 6 -15.86 55.25 -40.88
N VAL A 7 -14.56 55.23 -40.57
CA VAL A 7 -13.67 54.05 -40.74
C VAL A 7 -12.40 54.32 -39.92
N ALA A 8 -12.49 54.32 -38.59
CA ALA A 8 -11.33 54.56 -37.72
C ALA A 8 -11.27 53.67 -36.47
N VAL A 9 -12.02 52.55 -36.44
CA VAL A 9 -12.16 51.71 -35.24
C VAL A 9 -11.89 50.22 -35.49
N LEU A 10 -11.56 49.78 -36.72
CA LEU A 10 -11.53 48.34 -37.04
C LEU A 10 -10.16 47.72 -37.37
N LEU A 11 -9.04 48.33 -36.98
CA LEU A 11 -7.70 47.77 -37.30
C LEU A 11 -6.67 47.95 -36.18
N CYS A 12 -7.12 47.91 -34.92
CA CYS A 12 -6.27 48.00 -33.72
C CYS A 12 -6.38 46.74 -32.85
N LEU A 13 -6.33 45.54 -33.46
CA LEU A 13 -6.59 44.27 -32.76
C LEU A 13 -5.72 43.08 -33.19
N THR A 14 -4.54 43.32 -33.77
CA THR A 14 -3.60 42.23 -34.14
C THR A 14 -2.33 42.16 -33.31
N MET A 15 -2.21 42.94 -32.23
CA MET A 15 -1.08 42.83 -31.29
C MET A 15 -1.49 42.13 -30.01
N PHE A 16 -1.65 40.80 -30.04
CA PHE A 16 -1.49 39.94 -28.86
C PHE A 16 -1.31 38.49 -29.34
N ALA A 17 -0.08 38.13 -29.72
CA ALA A 17 0.32 36.73 -29.83
C ALA A 17 0.91 36.32 -28.46
N PRO A 18 0.23 35.48 -27.65
CA PRO A 18 0.88 34.90 -26.49
C PRO A 18 1.84 33.81 -27.00
N SER A 19 3.13 34.07 -26.88
CA SER A 19 4.17 33.04 -26.96
C SER A 19 3.97 32.06 -25.81
N GLY A 20 3.19 31.00 -26.05
CA GLY A 20 3.04 29.88 -25.15
C GLY A 20 4.36 29.15 -25.00
N ALA A 21 5.16 29.51 -24.00
CA ALA A 21 6.26 28.70 -23.52
C ALA A 21 5.65 27.43 -22.91
N PHE A 22 5.69 26.32 -23.66
CA PHE A 22 5.47 25.01 -23.06
C PHE A 22 6.64 24.73 -22.13
N ALA A 23 6.43 25.00 -20.84
CA ALA A 23 7.31 24.50 -19.80
C ALA A 23 7.34 22.98 -19.93
N GLN A 24 8.48 22.43 -20.34
CA GLN A 24 8.74 20.99 -20.28
C GLN A 24 8.61 20.60 -18.81
N ALA A 25 7.44 20.05 -18.45
CA ALA A 25 7.28 19.40 -17.18
C ALA A 25 8.20 18.18 -17.22
N GLU A 26 9.33 18.26 -16.51
CA GLU A 26 10.15 17.08 -16.23
C GLU A 26 9.21 16.01 -15.68
N PRO A 27 9.11 14.83 -16.32
CA PRO A 27 8.28 13.77 -15.81
C PRO A 27 8.83 13.34 -14.45
N ARG A 28 8.22 13.82 -13.37
CA ARG A 28 8.50 13.32 -12.01
C ARG A 28 7.97 11.90 -11.96
N VAL A 29 8.85 10.93 -12.17
CA VAL A 29 8.55 9.51 -12.01
C VAL A 29 8.33 9.25 -10.52
N ILE A 30 7.07 9.08 -10.12
CA ILE A 30 6.72 8.63 -8.77
C ILE A 30 7.15 7.16 -8.68
N VAL A 31 8.32 6.91 -8.08
CA VAL A 31 8.73 5.55 -7.71
C VAL A 31 7.89 5.17 -6.49
N PRO A 32 7.09 4.11 -6.56
CA PRO A 32 6.24 3.77 -5.43
C PRO A 32 7.08 3.30 -4.23
N ASP A 33 6.79 3.80 -3.02
CA ASP A 33 7.52 3.49 -1.77
C ASP A 33 7.41 2.03 -1.29
N HIS A 34 6.85 1.15 -2.13
CA HIS A 34 6.54 -0.23 -1.82
C HIS A 34 6.90 -1.18 -2.97
N PRO A 35 7.37 -2.41 -2.67
CA PRO A 35 7.64 -3.44 -3.66
C PRO A 35 6.41 -3.67 -4.57
N GLY A 36 6.56 -3.42 -5.87
CA GLY A 36 5.53 -3.73 -6.87
C GLY A 36 4.44 -2.68 -7.08
N GLY A 37 4.62 -1.44 -6.63
CA GLY A 37 3.78 -0.32 -7.08
C GLY A 37 2.33 -0.32 -6.62
N ALA A 38 1.98 -1.13 -5.62
CA ALA A 38 0.59 -1.45 -5.31
C ALA A 38 0.08 -0.94 -3.96
N ALA A 39 -1.18 -0.47 -3.97
CA ALA A 39 -2.07 0.07 -2.92
C ALA A 39 -2.12 -0.57 -1.52
N PHE A 40 -1.33 -1.62 -1.27
CA PHE A 40 -1.42 -2.48 -0.10
C PHE A 40 -0.58 -1.99 1.09
N GLY A 41 0.14 -0.88 0.92
CA GLY A 41 0.94 -0.28 1.99
C GLY A 41 0.13 0.10 3.22
N GLY A 42 0.75 -0.02 4.41
CA GLY A 42 0.13 0.35 5.68
C GLY A 42 0.36 -0.67 6.80
N CYS A 43 -0.15 -0.37 8.00
CA CYS A 43 -0.10 -1.29 9.13
C CYS A 43 -1.47 -1.88 9.44
N TYR A 44 -1.45 -3.18 9.68
CA TYR A 44 -2.63 -4.02 9.85
C TYR A 44 -2.58 -4.72 11.20
N ARG A 45 -3.75 -4.84 11.82
CA ARG A 45 -3.96 -5.58 13.05
C ARG A 45 -4.85 -6.78 12.77
N VAL A 46 -4.38 -7.96 13.14
CA VAL A 46 -5.16 -9.19 13.03
C VAL A 46 -6.32 -9.14 14.02
N ASN A 47 -7.53 -9.48 13.55
CA ASN A 47 -8.74 -9.40 14.35
C ASN A 47 -8.90 -10.55 15.35
N THR A 48 -8.20 -11.67 15.12
CA THR A 48 -8.24 -12.86 15.96
C THR A 48 -6.90 -13.08 16.68
N ARG A 49 -6.90 -13.97 17.67
CA ARG A 49 -5.68 -14.46 18.29
C ARG A 49 -5.13 -15.65 17.49
N LEU A 50 -3.81 -15.76 17.39
CA LEU A 50 -3.12 -16.85 16.74
C LEU A 50 -2.57 -17.81 17.80
N TYR A 51 -2.82 -19.11 17.63
CA TYR A 51 -2.23 -20.19 18.43
C TYR A 51 -2.21 -19.92 19.95
N GLY A 52 -3.36 -19.50 20.51
CA GLY A 52 -3.51 -19.18 21.92
C GLY A 52 -3.71 -17.68 22.17
N PRO A 53 -2.93 -17.03 23.07
CA PRO A 53 -3.16 -15.65 23.49
C PRO A 53 -2.58 -14.60 22.51
N TYR A 54 -1.89 -15.02 21.45
CA TYR A 54 -1.01 -14.14 20.69
C TYR A 54 -1.76 -13.25 19.70
N ARG A 55 -1.44 -11.95 19.72
CA ARG A 55 -1.96 -10.92 18.82
C ARG A 55 -0.87 -10.53 17.84
N LEU A 56 -1.21 -10.51 16.56
CA LEU A 56 -0.30 -10.11 15.48
C LEU A 56 -0.67 -8.74 14.92
N THR A 57 0.32 -7.88 14.79
CA THR A 57 0.27 -6.67 13.95
C THR A 57 1.42 -6.70 12.97
N PHE A 58 1.23 -6.16 11.76
CA PHE A 58 2.27 -6.13 10.74
C PHE A 58 2.14 -4.91 9.84
N CYS A 59 3.26 -4.41 9.32
CA CYS A 59 3.30 -3.28 8.40
C CYS A 59 3.90 -3.70 7.07
N LEU A 60 3.15 -3.47 5.99
CA LEU A 60 3.58 -3.68 4.62
C LEU A 60 4.21 -2.39 4.11
N GLN A 61 5.53 -2.27 4.30
CA GLN A 61 6.37 -1.16 3.88
C GLN A 61 7.65 -1.71 3.25
N GLN A 62 8.46 -0.90 2.57
CA GLN A 62 9.75 -1.35 2.02
C GLN A 62 10.61 -2.10 3.05
N ARG A 63 10.56 -1.63 4.31
CA ARG A 63 11.21 -2.24 5.47
C ARG A 63 10.16 -2.85 6.41
N GLY A 64 9.49 -3.90 5.96
CA GLY A 64 8.40 -4.56 6.68
C GLY A 64 8.77 -4.98 8.11
N VAL A 65 7.80 -4.81 9.01
CA VAL A 65 7.89 -5.20 10.43
C VAL A 65 6.63 -5.93 10.87
N TYR A 66 6.79 -6.79 11.86
CA TYR A 66 5.67 -7.36 12.59
C TYR A 66 5.92 -7.33 14.09
N GLN A 67 4.84 -7.41 14.85
CA GLN A 67 4.88 -7.55 16.28
C GLN A 67 3.90 -8.63 16.72
N ILE A 68 4.37 -9.48 17.62
CA ILE A 68 3.54 -10.45 18.33
C ILE A 68 3.53 -10.07 19.81
N THR A 69 2.35 -10.01 20.42
CA THR A 69 2.19 -9.80 21.86
C THR A 69 1.23 -10.82 22.46
N GLY A 70 1.39 -11.13 23.73
CA GLY A 70 0.51 -12.04 24.47
C GLY A 70 1.29 -13.16 25.14
N GLY A 71 0.68 -13.85 26.10
CA GLY A 71 1.35 -14.94 26.83
C GLY A 71 2.62 -14.51 27.58
N GLY A 72 2.73 -13.23 27.97
CA GLY A 72 3.90 -12.69 28.67
C GLY A 72 5.11 -12.37 27.78
N VAL A 73 4.96 -12.42 26.45
CA VAL A 73 6.07 -12.17 25.51
C VAL A 73 5.74 -11.06 24.52
N THR A 74 6.80 -10.41 24.01
CA THR A 74 6.70 -9.41 22.95
C THR A 74 7.81 -9.65 21.94
N CYS A 75 7.43 -10.00 20.71
CA CYS A 75 8.35 -10.22 19.59
C CYS A 75 8.27 -9.02 18.66
N ASN A 76 9.40 -8.37 18.35
CA ASN A 76 9.48 -7.30 17.36
C ASN A 76 10.35 -7.77 16.20
N GLY A 77 9.73 -8.18 15.11
CA GLY A 77 10.40 -8.86 14.02
C GLY A 77 10.31 -8.13 12.69
N ARG A 78 11.11 -8.61 11.75
CA ARG A 78 11.13 -8.12 10.37
C ARG A 78 10.28 -9.04 9.49
N LEU A 79 9.64 -8.49 8.48
CA LEU A 79 8.99 -9.26 7.44
C LEU A 79 9.46 -8.80 6.06
N ASP A 80 9.44 -9.75 5.13
CA ASP A 80 9.57 -9.47 3.71
C ASP A 80 8.21 -9.70 3.06
N TRP A 81 7.87 -8.92 2.05
CA TRP A 81 6.61 -9.11 1.36
C TRP A 81 6.72 -8.74 -0.12
N ARG A 82 5.87 -9.36 -0.92
CA ARG A 82 5.76 -9.11 -2.36
C ARG A 82 4.35 -9.36 -2.85
N VAL A 83 3.95 -8.62 -3.87
CA VAL A 83 2.69 -8.84 -4.58
C VAL A 83 2.91 -9.82 -5.73
N SER A 84 1.98 -10.74 -5.91
CA SER A 84 1.95 -11.72 -6.99
C SER A 84 0.51 -11.83 -7.51
N GLY A 85 0.18 -11.08 -8.56
CA GLY A 85 -1.20 -10.93 -9.01
C GLY A 85 -2.08 -10.32 -7.91
N ARG A 86 -3.10 -11.06 -7.46
CA ARG A 86 -4.02 -10.66 -6.38
C ARG A 86 -3.54 -11.03 -4.96
N ASP A 87 -2.42 -11.73 -4.87
CA ASP A 87 -1.92 -12.30 -3.61
C ASP A 87 -0.74 -11.49 -3.09
N ILE A 88 -0.80 -11.12 -1.83
CA ILE A 88 0.30 -10.52 -1.07
C ILE A 88 0.96 -11.66 -0.29
N ASN A 89 2.16 -12.03 -0.71
CA ASN A 89 2.95 -13.04 -0.02
C ASN A 89 3.81 -12.33 1.02
N VAL A 90 3.63 -12.70 2.28
CA VAL A 90 4.36 -12.16 3.43
C VAL A 90 5.17 -13.28 4.07
N GLN A 91 6.43 -13.01 4.34
CA GLN A 91 7.31 -13.93 5.04
C GLN A 91 7.83 -13.27 6.31
N LEU A 92 7.49 -13.86 7.45
CA LEU A 92 8.00 -13.44 8.74
C LEU A 92 9.42 -13.99 8.92
N ARG A 93 10.33 -13.14 9.39
CA ARG A 93 11.64 -13.60 9.83
C ARG A 93 11.55 -14.09 11.27
N ARG A 94 12.28 -15.16 11.58
CA ARG A 94 12.43 -15.64 12.96
C ARG A 94 12.91 -14.48 13.85
N THR A 95 12.36 -14.36 15.05
CA THR A 95 12.69 -13.28 15.98
C THR A 95 12.54 -13.75 17.41
N SER A 96 13.49 -13.37 18.27
CA SER A 96 13.40 -13.60 19.72
C SER A 96 12.30 -12.74 20.34
N CYS A 97 11.57 -13.30 21.29
CA CYS A 97 10.51 -12.60 22.04
C CYS A 97 10.88 -12.35 23.50
N GLY A 98 12.13 -12.66 23.88
CA GLY A 98 12.57 -12.75 25.27
C GLY A 98 12.22 -14.10 25.92
N ASN A 99 12.64 -14.29 27.17
CA ASN A 99 12.27 -15.45 28.01
C ASN A 99 12.56 -16.82 27.37
N GLY A 100 13.64 -16.92 26.58
CA GLY A 100 14.04 -18.18 25.92
C GLY A 100 13.11 -18.62 24.78
N VAL A 101 12.15 -17.79 24.34
CA VAL A 101 11.23 -18.13 23.26
C VAL A 101 11.43 -17.23 22.04
N ALA A 102 11.04 -17.74 20.87
CA ALA A 102 11.14 -17.03 19.60
C ALA A 102 9.90 -17.30 18.75
N TRP A 103 9.49 -16.30 17.97
CA TRP A 103 8.50 -16.48 16.91
C TRP A 103 9.18 -17.07 15.68
N SER A 104 8.54 -18.07 15.07
CA SER A 104 9.10 -18.83 13.96
C SER A 104 9.09 -18.05 12.64
N ALA A 105 9.83 -18.56 11.65
CA ALA A 105 9.90 -17.99 10.31
C ALA A 105 8.69 -18.44 9.47
N ASP A 106 7.52 -17.91 9.81
CA ASP A 106 6.24 -18.30 9.23
C ASP A 106 5.92 -17.52 7.93
N ARG A 107 4.87 -17.95 7.23
CA ARG A 107 4.39 -17.26 6.01
C ARG A 107 2.94 -16.87 6.14
N MET A 108 2.54 -15.82 5.44
CA MET A 108 1.14 -15.44 5.30
C MET A 108 0.84 -15.09 3.85
N THR A 109 -0.34 -15.49 3.38
CA THR A 109 -0.86 -15.09 2.07
C THR A 109 -2.10 -14.26 2.27
N CYS A 110 -2.05 -12.99 1.87
CA CYS A 110 -3.13 -12.03 2.06
C CYS A 110 -3.76 -11.61 0.73
N ARG A 111 -5.03 -11.25 0.77
CA ARG A 111 -5.81 -10.67 -0.33
C ARG A 111 -6.60 -9.48 0.19
N SER A 112 -6.91 -8.50 -0.66
CA SER A 112 -7.85 -7.44 -0.29
C SER A 112 -9.20 -8.04 0.10
N ALA A 113 -9.73 -7.68 1.27
CA ALA A 113 -11.08 -8.05 1.66
C ALA A 113 -12.06 -6.97 1.17
N GLY A 114 -12.79 -7.23 0.08
CA GLY A 114 -13.78 -6.29 -0.50
C GLY A 114 -14.21 -6.62 -1.94
N LEU A 115 -15.31 -5.99 -2.40
CA LEU A 115 -15.94 -6.21 -3.72
C LEU A 115 -15.10 -5.72 -4.91
N LEU A 116 -14.11 -4.86 -4.67
CA LEU A 116 -13.20 -4.31 -5.69
C LEU A 116 -12.01 -5.24 -6.02
N GLY A 117 -12.14 -6.55 -5.73
CA GLY A 117 -11.09 -7.55 -5.96
C GLY A 117 -10.71 -7.83 -7.41
N GLY A 118 -11.21 -7.03 -8.36
CA GLY A 118 -10.99 -7.18 -9.81
C GLY A 118 -10.19 -6.04 -10.47
N ILE A 119 -9.89 -4.93 -9.79
CA ILE A 119 -9.31 -3.72 -10.42
C ILE A 119 -7.90 -3.40 -9.92
N ILE A 120 -7.06 -4.42 -9.73
CA ILE A 120 -5.64 -4.26 -9.34
C ILE A 120 -4.74 -4.67 -10.50
N GLY A 121 -4.93 -3.99 -11.63
CA GLY A 121 -3.97 -3.94 -12.72
C GLY A 121 -3.22 -2.61 -12.68
N PHE A 122 -1.90 -2.67 -12.45
CA PHE A 122 -0.76 -1.78 -12.76
C PHE A 122 -0.91 -0.30 -13.21
N VAL A 123 -2.08 0.33 -13.16
CA VAL A 123 -2.28 1.72 -13.55
C VAL A 123 -2.20 2.59 -12.30
N ILE A 124 -1.10 3.32 -12.17
CA ILE A 124 -0.90 4.38 -11.18
C ILE A 124 -1.84 5.52 -11.56
N VAL A 125 -3.07 5.49 -11.04
CA VAL A 125 -3.98 6.64 -11.07
C VAL A 125 -3.78 7.44 -9.78
N PRO A 126 -3.67 8.78 -9.82
CA PRO A 126 -3.70 9.60 -8.62
C PRO A 126 -5.01 9.34 -7.86
N GLY A 127 -4.94 8.88 -6.61
CA GLY A 127 -6.12 8.53 -5.80
C GLY A 127 -6.32 7.04 -5.52
N ILE A 128 -5.22 6.29 -5.33
CA ILE A 128 -5.25 4.86 -4.99
C ILE A 128 -6.14 4.62 -3.75
N PRO A 129 -7.19 3.77 -3.84
CA PRO A 129 -8.02 3.44 -2.69
C PRO A 129 -7.18 2.70 -1.65
N ASN A 130 -7.06 3.30 -0.47
CA ASN A 130 -6.42 2.70 0.69
C ASN A 130 -7.15 1.40 1.07
N ILE A 131 -6.45 0.28 1.02
CA ILE A 131 -7.05 -1.01 1.37
C ILE A 131 -7.24 -1.07 2.89
N GLY A 132 -8.50 -0.97 3.32
CA GLY A 132 -8.86 -0.93 4.74
C GLY A 132 -8.79 -2.30 5.43
N SER A 133 -8.85 -3.40 4.68
CA SER A 133 -8.79 -4.75 5.25
C SER A 133 -8.23 -5.81 4.32
N LEU A 134 -7.58 -6.80 4.91
CA LEU A 134 -6.97 -7.95 4.24
C LEU A 134 -7.57 -9.24 4.79
N ARG A 135 -7.87 -10.20 3.92
CA ARG A 135 -8.13 -11.60 4.30
C ARG A 135 -6.84 -12.36 4.11
N CYS A 136 -6.32 -12.95 5.18
CA CYS A 136 -5.02 -13.63 5.18
C CYS A 136 -5.14 -15.07 5.64
N THR A 137 -4.31 -15.94 5.07
CA THR A 137 -4.06 -17.30 5.55
C THR A 137 -2.66 -17.35 6.14
N TYR A 138 -2.55 -17.73 7.42
CA TYR A 138 -1.31 -17.96 8.13
C TYR A 138 -0.82 -19.39 7.91
N HIS A 139 0.45 -19.56 7.59
CA HIS A 139 1.11 -20.84 7.37
C HIS A 139 2.27 -20.98 8.35
N PRO A 140 2.08 -21.71 9.47
CA PRO A 140 3.13 -21.88 10.47
C PRO A 140 4.24 -22.78 9.92
N SER A 141 5.48 -22.51 10.29
CA SER A 141 6.62 -23.36 9.93
C SER A 141 6.81 -24.55 10.87
N VAL A 142 6.16 -24.52 12.04
CA VAL A 142 6.25 -25.58 13.05
C VAL A 142 5.18 -26.65 12.78
N PRO A 143 5.54 -27.94 12.62
CA PRO A 143 4.62 -28.99 12.15
C PRO A 143 3.35 -29.20 12.98
N GLN A 144 3.40 -28.91 14.28
CA GLN A 144 2.28 -29.13 15.20
C GLN A 144 1.13 -28.14 15.01
N TYR A 145 1.35 -27.03 14.31
CA TYR A 145 0.33 -26.02 14.07
C TYR A 145 -0.25 -26.12 12.66
N ARG A 146 -1.56 -25.87 12.54
CA ARG A 146 -2.28 -25.88 11.26
C ARG A 146 -2.44 -24.46 10.71
N PRO A 147 -2.59 -24.29 9.38
CA PRO A 147 -2.92 -22.99 8.80
C PRO A 147 -4.21 -22.40 9.35
N VAL A 148 -4.26 -21.08 9.53
CA VAL A 148 -5.43 -20.36 10.06
C VAL A 148 -5.75 -19.17 9.17
N THR A 149 -7.02 -18.99 8.82
CA THR A 149 -7.48 -17.81 8.07
C THR A 149 -8.02 -16.75 9.03
N PHE A 150 -7.68 -15.49 8.79
CA PHE A 150 -8.17 -14.35 9.57
C PHE A 150 -8.36 -13.11 8.71
N THR A 151 -8.95 -12.07 9.29
CA THR A 151 -9.01 -10.74 8.69
C THR A 151 -8.08 -9.81 9.45
N ALA A 152 -7.30 -9.00 8.73
CA ALA A 152 -6.50 -7.94 9.31
C ALA A 152 -7.09 -6.59 8.88
N ARG A 153 -7.26 -5.68 9.84
CA ARG A 153 -7.79 -4.33 9.58
C ARG A 153 -6.65 -3.32 9.62
N ARG A 154 -6.66 -2.40 8.66
CA ARG A 154 -5.71 -1.29 8.63
C ARG A 154 -5.99 -0.35 9.79
N TYR A 155 -4.94 0.16 10.41
CA TYR A 155 -5.04 1.16 11.50
C TYR A 155 -4.08 2.35 11.34
N SER A 156 -3.18 2.30 10.34
CA SER A 156 -2.34 3.41 9.89
C SER A 156 -2.05 3.27 8.39
#